data_AF-A0A922S9T6-F1
#
_entry.id   AF-A0A922S9T6-F1
#
_cell.length_a   1.000
_cell.length_b   1.000
_cell.length_c   1.000
_cell.angle_alpha   90.00
_cell.angle_beta   90.00
_cell.angle_gamma   90.00
#
_symmetry.space_group_name_H-M   'P 1'
#
loop_
_entity.id
_entity.type
_entity.pdbx_description
1 polymer ?
#
loop_
_entity_poly.entity_id
_entity_poly.type
_entity_poly.pdbx_seq_one_letter_code
_entity_poly.pdbx_strand_id
1 'polypeptide(L)'
;MSNVNTPRKPLELETDPFVLRRRQKQIDYGKNTVGYHNYISHVKYDERTKDHPKTPDKFAKYSRRSWDTLIKLWRKKLHEYDVEGKDECLDNEDDSDNQD
;
A
#
# COMPACT_ATOMS: atom_id res chain seq x y z
N MET A 1 14.64 33.14 -25.04
CA MET A 1 13.99 31.88 -24.62
C MET A 1 13.62 32.03 -23.14
N SER A 2 12.37 32.35 -22.84
CA SER A 2 11.90 32.56 -21.46
C SER A 2 11.68 31.19 -20.79
N ASN A 3 12.56 30.85 -19.84
CA ASN A 3 12.35 29.72 -18.93
C ASN A 3 11.22 30.08 -17.95
N VAL A 4 10.01 29.59 -18.24
CA VAL A 4 8.89 29.61 -17.30
C VAL A 4 9.18 28.61 -16.18
N ASN A 5 9.60 29.13 -15.03
CA ASN A 5 9.67 28.38 -13.79
C ASN A 5 8.24 28.24 -13.24
N THR A 6 7.50 27.23 -13.69
CA THR A 6 6.16 26.95 -13.16
C THR A 6 6.29 26.52 -11.69
N PRO A 7 5.65 27.20 -10.73
CA PRO A 7 5.66 26.76 -9.34
C PRO A 7 4.96 25.39 -9.26
N ARG A 8 5.65 24.40 -8.67
CA ARG A 8 5.03 23.08 -8.45
C ARG A 8 3.82 23.28 -7.55
N LYS A 9 2.62 22.97 -8.06
CA LYS A 9 1.40 22.99 -7.26
C LYS A 9 1.62 22.13 -5.99
N PRO A 10 1.15 22.57 -4.81
CA PRO A 10 1.17 21.74 -3.61
C PRO A 10 0.55 20.37 -3.91
N LEU A 11 1.22 19.29 -3.51
CA LEU A 11 0.66 17.95 -3.64
C LEU A 11 -0.60 17.90 -2.76
N GLU A 12 -1.75 17.82 -3.39
CA GLU A 12 -3.03 17.69 -2.70
C GLU A 12 -3.07 16.36 -1.97
N LEU A 13 -3.46 16.39 -0.69
CA LEU A 13 -3.55 15.20 0.17
C LEU A 13 -4.98 14.66 0.18
N GLU A 14 -5.12 13.35 0.36
CA GLU A 14 -6.40 12.73 0.68
C GLU A 14 -6.79 13.06 2.12
N THR A 15 -7.97 13.66 2.27
CA THR A 15 -8.50 14.13 3.55
C THR A 15 -9.86 13.52 3.87
N ASP A 16 -10.50 12.81 2.94
CA ASP A 16 -11.79 12.18 3.20
C ASP A 16 -11.64 11.06 4.25
N PRO A 17 -12.29 11.20 5.43
CA PRO A 17 -12.20 10.20 6.49
C PRO A 17 -12.72 8.82 6.07
N PHE A 18 -13.70 8.72 5.17
CA PHE A 18 -14.22 7.43 4.69
C PHE A 18 -13.18 6.71 3.85
N VAL A 19 -12.56 7.43 2.89
CA VAL A 19 -11.46 6.91 2.08
C VAL A 19 -10.28 6.51 2.97
N LEU A 20 -9.85 7.37 3.89
CA LEU A 20 -8.73 7.10 4.79
C LEU A 20 -8.98 5.88 5.69
N ARG A 21 -10.20 5.71 6.18
CA ARG A 21 -10.59 4.54 6.99
C ARG A 21 -10.55 3.25 6.16
N ARG A 22 -11.09 3.26 4.94
CA ARG A 22 -11.02 2.10 4.03
C ARG A 22 -9.57 1.73 3.72
N ARG A 23 -8.74 2.73 3.37
CA ARG A 23 -7.32 2.56 3.11
C ARG A 23 -6.56 2.00 4.31
N GLN A 24 -6.84 2.51 5.50
CA GLN A 24 -6.24 2.00 6.75
C GLN A 24 -6.61 0.53 6.98
N LYS A 25 -7.89 0.16 6.84
CA LYS A 25 -8.34 -1.23 6.97
C LYS A 25 -7.60 -2.18 6.03
N GLN A 26 -7.39 -1.77 4.78
CA GLN A 26 -6.63 -2.55 3.80
C GLN A 26 -5.13 -2.65 4.14
N ILE A 27 -4.53 -1.60 4.73
CA ILE A 27 -3.17 -1.64 5.28
C ILE A 27 -3.11 -2.62 6.45
N ASP A 28 -4.07 -2.55 7.37
CA ASP A 28 -4.11 -3.39 8.57
C ASP A 28 -4.17 -4.88 8.21
N TYR A 29 -4.96 -5.24 7.19
CA TYR A 29 -4.96 -6.60 6.65
C TYR A 29 -3.60 -7.08 6.17
N GLY A 30 -2.81 -6.22 5.51
CA GLY A 30 -1.45 -6.58 5.11
C GLY A 30 -0.47 -6.64 6.28
N LYS A 31 -0.62 -5.77 7.29
CA LYS A 31 0.27 -5.77 8.46
C LYS A 31 -0.01 -6.91 9.44
N ASN A 32 -1.21 -7.47 9.41
CA ASN A 32 -1.61 -8.59 10.25
C ASN A 32 -1.22 -9.96 9.66
N THR A 33 -0.37 -10.02 8.62
CA THR A 33 0.12 -11.28 8.06
C THR A 33 1.43 -11.72 8.71
N VAL A 34 1.70 -13.02 8.75
CA VAL A 34 2.99 -13.57 9.18
C VAL A 34 4.13 -12.96 8.34
N GLY A 35 3.91 -12.77 7.04
CA GLY A 35 4.91 -12.25 6.11
C GLY A 35 5.33 -10.83 6.44
N TYR A 36 4.39 -10.00 6.91
CA TYR A 36 4.74 -8.67 7.40
C TYR A 36 5.60 -8.72 8.67
N HIS A 37 5.25 -9.56 9.63
CA HIS A 37 6.02 -9.73 10.86
C HIS A 37 7.44 -10.25 10.58
N ASN A 38 7.57 -11.22 9.67
CA ASN A 38 8.86 -11.73 9.23
C ASN A 38 9.65 -10.64 8.51
N TYR A 39 9.04 -9.92 7.56
CA TYR A 39 9.69 -8.84 6.81
C TYR A 39 10.30 -7.78 7.73
N ILE A 40 9.54 -7.25 8.70
CA ILE A 40 10.04 -6.20 9.60
C ILE A 40 11.14 -6.70 10.54
N SER A 41 11.16 -8.00 10.83
CA SER A 41 12.18 -8.64 11.68
C SER A 41 13.48 -8.90 10.92
N HIS A 42 13.39 -9.27 9.64
CA HIS A 42 14.54 -9.59 8.80
C HIS A 42 15.15 -8.37 8.11
N VAL A 43 14.35 -7.37 7.75
CA VAL A 43 14.79 -6.17 7.03
C VAL A 43 14.54 -4.92 7.86
N LYS A 44 15.62 -4.40 8.46
CA LYS A 44 15.59 -3.17 9.23
C LYS A 44 15.26 -1.97 8.35
N TYR A 45 14.78 -0.89 8.95
CA TYR A 45 14.25 0.26 8.22
C TYR A 45 15.27 0.92 7.27
N ASP A 46 16.51 1.06 7.74
CA ASP A 46 17.65 1.66 7.05
C ASP A 46 18.18 0.80 5.89
N GLU A 47 17.92 -0.51 5.91
CA GLU A 47 18.34 -1.45 4.86
C GLU A 47 17.29 -1.58 3.73
N ARG A 48 16.12 -0.95 3.86
CA ARG A 48 15.02 -1.07 2.90
C ARG A 48 15.29 -0.30 1.61
N THR A 49 15.53 -1.06 0.54
CA THR A 49 15.67 -0.55 -0.84
C THR A 49 14.32 -0.38 -1.56
N LYS A 50 14.37 -0.09 -2.87
CA LYS A 50 13.18 0.03 -3.74
C LYS A 50 12.48 -1.31 -4.00
N ASP A 51 13.21 -2.41 -3.86
CA ASP A 51 12.69 -3.75 -4.17
C ASP A 51 11.84 -4.31 -3.02
N HIS A 52 12.08 -3.84 -1.80
CA HIS A 52 11.37 -4.25 -0.61
C HIS A 52 9.90 -3.79 -0.59
N PRO A 53 8.99 -4.56 0.04
CA PRO A 53 7.60 -4.15 0.20
C PRO A 53 7.49 -2.84 0.98
N LYS A 54 6.80 -1.85 0.40
CA LYS A 54 6.50 -0.56 1.05
C LYS A 54 4.99 -0.39 1.20
N THR A 55 4.58 -0.08 2.43
CA THR A 55 3.19 0.23 2.73
C THR A 55 2.77 1.47 1.92
N PRO A 56 1.67 1.40 1.14
CA PRO A 56 1.15 2.55 0.41
C PRO A 56 0.76 3.69 1.37
N ASP A 57 1.02 4.94 0.97
CA ASP A 57 0.67 6.10 1.78
C ASP A 57 -0.82 6.44 1.65
N LYS A 58 -1.60 6.19 2.70
CA LYS A 58 -3.05 6.44 2.68
C LYS A 58 -3.42 7.92 2.45
N PHE A 59 -2.54 8.87 2.74
CA PHE A 59 -2.80 10.31 2.58
C PHE A 59 -2.42 10.83 1.19
N ALA A 60 -1.68 10.07 0.39
CA ALA A 60 -1.38 10.49 -0.97
C ALA A 60 -2.63 10.36 -1.87
N LYS A 61 -2.84 11.32 -2.77
CA LYS A 61 -3.92 11.23 -3.76
C LYS A 61 -3.62 10.11 -4.76
N TYR A 62 -4.56 9.19 -4.86
CA TYR A 62 -4.56 8.09 -5.82
C TYR A 62 -5.97 7.94 -6.38
N SER A 63 -6.08 7.56 -7.66
CA SER A 63 -7.33 6.98 -8.14
C SER A 63 -7.64 5.70 -7.35
N ARG A 64 -8.92 5.29 -7.29
CA ARG A 64 -9.32 4.02 -6.67
C ARG A 64 -8.50 2.85 -7.20
N ARG A 65 -8.41 2.72 -8.53
CA ARG A 65 -7.66 1.62 -9.19
C ARG A 65 -6.16 1.64 -8.91
N SER A 66 -5.57 2.83 -8.84
CA SER A 66 -4.15 2.98 -8.49
C SER A 66 -3.89 2.51 -7.07
N TRP A 67 -4.76 2.89 -6.13
CA TRP A 67 -4.67 2.46 -4.74
C TRP A 67 -4.81 0.94 -4.60
N ASP A 68 -5.83 0.35 -5.23
CA ASP A 68 -6.09 -1.09 -5.16
C ASP A 68 -4.91 -1.90 -5.75
N THR A 69 -4.34 -1.42 -6.86
CA THR A 69 -3.12 -2.00 -7.46
C THR A 69 -1.93 -1.96 -6.50
N LEU A 70 -1.70 -0.82 -5.83
CA LEU A 70 -0.62 -0.67 -4.86
C LEU A 70 -0.77 -1.63 -3.68
N ILE A 71 -1.98 -1.77 -3.13
CA ILE A 71 -2.27 -2.72 -2.05
C ILE A 71 -2.03 -4.16 -2.51
N LYS A 72 -2.52 -4.53 -3.70
CA LYS A 72 -2.32 -5.87 -4.27
C LYS A 72 -0.83 -6.21 -4.41
N LEU A 73 -0.05 -5.32 -5.00
CA LEU A 73 1.39 -5.53 -5.19
C LEU A 73 2.14 -5.57 -3.86
N TRP A 74 1.79 -4.69 -2.92
CA TRP A 74 2.41 -4.66 -1.60
C TRP A 74 2.17 -5.96 -0.83
N ARG A 75 0.92 -6.44 -0.76
CA ARG A 75 0.60 -7.72 -0.09
C ARG A 75 1.27 -8.91 -0.76
N LYS A 76 1.28 -8.95 -2.11
CA LYS A 76 1.98 -10.01 -2.86
C LYS A 76 3.47 -10.08 -2.48
N LYS A 77 4.15 -8.93 -2.37
CA LYS A 77 5.55 -8.88 -1.95
C LYS A 77 5.77 -9.29 -0.49
N LEU A 78 4.80 -9.05 0.39
CA LEU A 78 4.92 -9.51 1.79
C LEU A 78 4.92 -11.04 1.90
N HIS A 79 4.19 -11.73 1.03
CA HIS A 79 4.18 -13.20 1.00
C HIS A 79 5.50 -13.83 0.60
N GLU A 80 6.43 -13.08 0.01
CA GLU A 80 7.80 -13.56 -0.22
C GLU A 80 8.56 -13.84 1.10
N TYR A 81 8.05 -13.33 2.23
CA TYR A 81 8.60 -13.52 3.57
C TYR A 81 7.81 -14.56 4.40
N ASP A 82 6.83 -15.26 3.79
CA ASP A 82 6.13 -16.40 4.38
C ASP A 82 6.85 -17.70 3.97
N VAL A 83 7.59 -18.32 4.90
CA VAL A 83 8.47 -19.48 4.61
C VAL A 83 7.71 -20.82 4.59
N GLU A 84 6.43 -20.85 4.93
CA GLU A 84 5.62 -22.06 4.92
C GLU A 84 4.53 -21.96 3.85
N GLY A 85 4.72 -22.69 2.75
CA GLY A 85 3.90 -22.64 1.55
C GLY A 85 2.47 -23.19 1.65
N LYS A 86 1.69 -22.78 2.66
CA LYS A 86 0.25 -23.08 2.77
C LYS A 86 -0.51 -22.00 3.53
N ASP A 87 -0.60 -20.82 2.94
CA ASP A 87 -1.79 -19.99 3.15
C ASP A 87 -2.39 -19.72 1.77
N GLU A 88 -3.18 -20.69 1.31
CA GLU A 88 -4.07 -20.46 0.19
C GLU A 88 -5.04 -19.32 0.54
N CYS A 89 -5.09 -18.34 -0.37
CA CYS A 89 -6.23 -17.47 -0.66
C CYS A 89 -6.97 -16.84 0.54
N LEU A 90 -6.36 -15.79 1.11
CA LEU A 90 -7.13 -14.57 1.40
C LEU A 90 -6.93 -13.53 0.30
N ASP A 91 -6.94 -13.98 -0.96
CA ASP A 91 -7.58 -13.21 -2.01
C ASP A 91 -9.06 -13.16 -1.60
N ASN A 92 -9.39 -12.24 -0.70
CA ASN A 92 -10.76 -11.80 -0.57
C ASN A 92 -11.09 -11.20 -1.93
N GLU A 93 -11.68 -12.04 -2.78
CA GLU A 93 -12.50 -11.60 -3.87
C GLU A 93 -13.45 -10.55 -3.31
N ASP A 94 -13.48 -9.43 -4.03
CA ASP A 94 -14.53 -8.45 -3.96
C ASP A 94 -14.59 -7.53 -2.72
N ASP A 95 -13.72 -6.51 -2.72
CA ASP A 95 -14.05 -5.22 -2.13
C ASP A 95 -14.59 -4.29 -3.24
N SER A 96 -15.57 -4.76 -4.03
CA SER A 96 -16.44 -3.86 -4.79
C SER A 96 -17.46 -3.20 -3.86
N ASP A 97 -16.97 -2.56 -2.80
CA ASP A 97 -17.71 -1.44 -2.22
C ASP A 97 -17.62 -0.28 -3.22
N ASN A 98 -18.45 -0.40 -4.26
CA ASN A 98 -19.03 0.69 -5.03
C ASN A 98 -20.02 1.38 -4.09
N GLN A 99 -19.53 2.32 -3.31
CA GLN A 99 -20.36 3.35 -2.72
C GLN A 99 -19.63 4.68 -2.91
N ASP A 100 -20.18 5.43 -3.86
CA ASP A 100 -19.94 6.81 -4.31
C ASP A 100 -18.49 7.34 -4.31
#